data_AF-D6V084-F1
#
_entry.id   AF-D6V084-F1
#
_cell.length_a   1.000
_cell.length_b   1.000
_cell.length_c   1.000
_cell.angle_alpha   90.00
_cell.angle_beta   90.00
_cell.angle_gamma   90.00
#
_symmetry.space_group_name_H-M   'P 1'
#
loop_
_entity.id
_entity.type
_entity.pdbx_description
1 polymer ?
#
loop_
_entity_poly.entity_id
_entity_poly.type
_entity_poly.pdbx_seq_one_letter_code
_entity_poly.pdbx_strand_id
1 'polypeptide(L)'
;MIEKREILAISQQTSLTPHVVEKDYVLGWMLAGIYSHEDLAENWVFKGGTCLKKCFFETYRFSEDLDFTLTKPEHLDADFLKNAFSEIGEWIYEQTGIEIPADKQEFEIYQNPRGQISCQGKISYKGPVSSTHGLPRIKLDLTADERVVLPPVQAQIFHPYSDAPDEGIQVLAYDYIEAFAEKFRALAERTRPRDLYDVVNLYRNGEARPEPRRFMEVLRAKCEFKGIGIPSIADLEPHRADLEAGWTHMLEHQLPALLPVATFWGALPEIFAWLQGAILQPLAAMPIGAGDTLIRERIVGLPAGGRGQNYIEMIRFAAANRLLVEIDYRDKQGNRSTRAIEAYSLRRSQAGDVLLMAVRADNGQPRSYLVGSILGVTTTQTPFSPRYPIELTPSGPQSIPQAASSDSGGGFGVRHTPVIRRSPARRATRSTSFAGASGPTYVFKCSVCGKTFNKKSYDATLNKHKNNQTGYECYGTFGTFVKTKY
;
A
#
# COMPACT_ATOMS: atom_id res chain seq x y z
N MET A 1 12.51 -8.36 14.51
CA MET A 1 12.40 -7.03 15.15
C MET A 1 13.35 -6.09 14.47
N ILE A 2 12.80 -5.07 13.81
CA ILE A 2 13.53 -3.98 13.19
C ILE A 2 14.30 -3.13 14.21
N GLU A 3 15.46 -2.61 13.81
CA GLU A 3 16.21 -1.67 14.63
C GLU A 3 15.83 -0.21 14.35
N LYS A 4 15.89 0.65 15.37
CA LYS A 4 15.69 2.10 15.23
C LYS A 4 16.53 2.73 14.11
N ARG A 5 17.78 2.26 13.95
CA ARG A 5 18.71 2.76 12.92
C ARG A 5 18.18 2.59 11.50
N GLU A 6 17.41 1.52 11.26
CA GLU A 6 16.87 1.20 9.94
C GLU A 6 15.76 2.19 9.57
N ILE A 7 14.83 2.47 10.50
CA ILE A 7 13.80 3.49 10.31
C ILE A 7 14.41 4.86 10.01
N LEU A 8 15.48 5.24 10.73
CA LEU A 8 16.18 6.51 10.50
C LEU A 8 16.89 6.53 9.13
N ALA A 9 17.50 5.42 8.72
CA ALA A 9 18.13 5.30 7.41
C ALA A 9 17.08 5.44 6.30
N ILE A 10 15.97 4.68 6.36
CA ILE A 10 14.88 4.76 5.37
C ILE A 10 14.27 6.17 5.32
N SER A 11 14.10 6.83 6.47
CA SER A 11 13.65 8.22 6.56
C SER A 11 14.56 9.18 5.78
N GLN A 12 15.88 9.06 5.94
CA GLN A 12 16.84 9.85 5.15
C GLN A 12 16.78 9.52 3.65
N GLN A 13 16.65 8.23 3.30
CA GLN A 13 16.58 7.78 1.91
C GLN A 13 15.33 8.27 1.18
N THR A 14 14.20 8.30 1.87
CA THR A 14 12.90 8.67 1.30
C THR A 14 12.59 10.16 1.44
N SER A 15 13.47 10.93 2.10
CA SER A 15 13.22 12.34 2.48
C SER A 15 11.92 12.53 3.29
N LEU A 16 11.56 11.54 4.09
CA LEU A 16 10.38 11.57 4.97
C LEU A 16 10.82 11.72 6.42
N THR A 17 9.92 12.18 7.30
CA THR A 17 10.21 12.20 8.73
C THR A 17 10.24 10.77 9.30
N PRO A 18 11.05 10.49 10.34
CA PRO A 18 11.09 9.16 10.96
C PRO A 18 9.73 8.65 11.43
N HIS A 19 8.85 9.55 11.88
CA HIS A 19 7.49 9.23 12.32
C HIS A 19 6.63 8.68 11.16
N VAL A 20 6.74 9.26 9.96
CA VAL A 20 5.98 8.78 8.78
C VAL A 20 6.43 7.37 8.39
N VAL A 21 7.74 7.12 8.39
CA VAL A 21 8.30 5.79 8.08
C VAL A 21 7.93 4.75 9.14
N GLU A 22 7.98 5.12 10.42
CA GLU A 22 7.52 4.25 11.52
C GLU A 22 6.04 3.93 11.39
N LYS A 23 5.21 4.91 11.05
CA LYS A 23 3.78 4.69 10.91
C LYS A 23 3.48 3.75 9.74
N ASP A 24 4.16 3.91 8.59
CA ASP A 24 4.04 2.95 7.48
C ASP A 24 4.44 1.52 7.88
N TYR A 25 5.51 1.39 8.67
CA TYR A 25 5.96 0.12 9.24
C TYR A 25 4.89 -0.51 10.15
N VAL A 26 4.35 0.26 11.11
CA VAL A 26 3.34 -0.25 12.05
C VAL A 26 2.03 -0.58 11.33
N LEU A 27 1.64 0.19 10.30
CA LEU A 27 0.48 -0.13 9.46
C LEU A 27 0.63 -1.50 8.79
N GLY A 28 1.82 -1.87 8.33
CA GLY A 28 2.07 -3.19 7.74
C GLY A 28 1.81 -4.33 8.73
N TRP A 29 2.33 -4.21 9.95
CA TRP A 29 2.10 -5.19 11.01
C TRP A 29 0.67 -5.21 11.55
N MET A 30 -0.01 -4.06 11.60
CA MET A 30 -1.43 -3.98 11.92
C MET A 30 -2.26 -4.76 10.90
N LEU A 31 -1.98 -4.57 9.61
CA LEU A 31 -2.61 -5.33 8.53
C LEU A 31 -2.33 -6.83 8.63
N ALA A 32 -1.08 -7.22 8.95
CA ALA A 32 -0.73 -8.61 9.20
C ALA A 32 -1.55 -9.21 10.36
N GLY A 33 -1.70 -8.47 11.46
CA GLY A 33 -2.49 -8.88 12.61
C GLY A 33 -3.97 -9.05 12.28
N ILE A 34 -4.57 -8.07 11.59
CA ILE A 34 -5.98 -8.14 11.13
C ILE A 34 -6.19 -9.34 10.21
N TYR A 35 -5.32 -9.56 9.23
CA TYR A 35 -5.46 -10.68 8.30
C TYR A 35 -5.14 -12.04 8.92
N SER A 36 -4.39 -12.07 10.02
CA SER A 36 -4.10 -13.31 10.73
C SER A 36 -5.21 -13.71 11.71
N HIS A 37 -6.06 -12.77 12.13
CA HIS A 37 -7.16 -13.00 13.09
C HIS A 37 -8.33 -13.74 12.43
N GLU A 38 -8.78 -14.84 13.03
CA GLU A 38 -9.73 -15.80 12.43
C GLU A 38 -11.07 -15.17 12.05
N ASP A 39 -11.64 -14.33 12.90
CA ASP A 39 -12.92 -13.66 12.60
C ASP A 39 -12.81 -12.55 11.55
N LEU A 40 -11.64 -11.90 11.43
CA LEU A 40 -11.49 -10.70 10.61
C LEU A 40 -11.00 -11.02 9.20
N ALA A 41 -10.09 -12.00 9.05
CA ALA A 41 -9.36 -12.28 7.81
C ALA A 41 -10.22 -12.39 6.55
N GLU A 42 -11.38 -13.06 6.66
CA GLU A 42 -12.30 -13.28 5.53
C GLU A 42 -13.42 -12.24 5.45
N ASN A 43 -13.60 -11.43 6.49
CA ASN A 43 -14.76 -10.55 6.65
C ASN A 43 -14.43 -9.05 6.57
N TRP A 44 -13.14 -8.71 6.57
CA TRP A 44 -12.64 -7.33 6.55
C TRP A 44 -11.91 -7.09 5.25
N VAL A 45 -12.54 -6.33 4.35
CA VAL A 45 -11.96 -6.04 3.04
C VAL A 45 -11.28 -4.67 3.05
N PHE A 46 -9.96 -4.68 2.92
CA PHE A 46 -9.12 -3.49 2.97
C PHE A 46 -9.30 -2.61 1.73
N LYS A 47 -9.45 -1.30 1.94
CA LYS A 47 -9.70 -0.32 0.88
C LYS A 47 -9.01 1.03 1.16
N GLY A 48 -9.36 2.04 0.37
CA GLY A 48 -8.90 3.41 0.59
C GLY A 48 -7.47 3.68 0.10
N GLY A 49 -6.90 4.80 0.54
CA GLY A 49 -5.59 5.28 0.05
C GLY A 49 -4.42 4.40 0.49
N THR A 50 -4.47 3.88 1.71
CA THR A 50 -3.43 3.00 2.25
C THR A 50 -3.44 1.63 1.57
N CYS A 51 -4.61 1.12 1.19
CA CYS A 51 -4.73 -0.07 0.35
C CYS A 51 -4.06 0.13 -1.01
N LEU A 52 -4.35 1.25 -1.68
CA LEU A 52 -3.69 1.59 -2.95
C LEU A 52 -2.18 1.65 -2.81
N LYS A 53 -1.67 2.34 -1.79
CA LYS A 53 -0.23 2.44 -1.56
C LYS A 53 0.43 1.08 -1.29
N LYS A 54 -0.12 0.33 -0.33
CA LYS A 54 0.51 -0.91 0.14
C LYS A 54 0.34 -2.07 -0.84
N CYS A 55 -0.81 -2.20 -1.51
CA CYS A 55 -1.07 -3.33 -2.40
C CYS A 55 -0.61 -3.05 -3.84
N PHE A 56 -0.87 -1.84 -4.34
CA PHE A 56 -0.81 -1.57 -5.78
C PHE A 56 0.26 -0.54 -6.20
N PHE A 57 0.62 0.44 -5.35
CA PHE A 57 1.45 1.60 -5.73
C PHE A 57 2.44 2.06 -4.64
N GLU A 58 3.70 1.70 -4.77
CA GLU A 58 4.74 2.13 -3.82
C GLU A 58 4.88 3.67 -3.73
N THR A 59 4.96 4.32 -4.90
CA THR A 59 5.15 5.78 -5.06
C THR A 59 3.90 6.61 -4.83
N TYR A 60 2.82 6.00 -4.35
CA TYR A 60 1.60 6.73 -4.00
C TYR A 60 1.80 7.61 -2.79
N ARG A 61 0.98 8.67 -2.69
CA ARG A 61 0.99 9.56 -1.52
C ARG A 61 0.81 8.79 -0.23
N PHE A 62 1.46 9.26 0.83
CA PHE A 62 1.33 8.65 2.15
C PHE A 62 -0.10 8.82 2.68
N SER A 63 -0.63 7.73 3.20
CA SER A 63 -1.92 7.67 3.88
C SER A 63 -1.70 6.93 5.19
N GLU A 64 -2.31 7.45 6.24
CA GLU A 64 -2.04 7.06 7.62
C GLU A 64 -3.22 6.31 8.26
N ASP A 65 -4.33 6.22 7.54
CA ASP A 65 -5.60 5.65 7.98
C ASP A 65 -5.78 4.24 7.39
N LEU A 66 -6.45 3.34 8.12
CA LEU A 66 -6.86 2.03 7.62
C LEU A 66 -8.37 2.03 7.39
N ASP A 67 -8.78 1.91 6.13
CA ASP A 67 -10.19 1.84 5.75
C ASP A 67 -10.59 0.41 5.43
N PHE A 68 -11.70 -0.06 6.00
CA PHE A 68 -12.25 -1.39 5.70
C PHE A 68 -13.74 -1.32 5.36
N THR A 69 -14.14 -2.20 4.46
CA THR A 69 -15.54 -2.62 4.32
C THR A 69 -15.73 -3.99 4.95
N LEU A 70 -16.69 -4.07 5.87
CA LEU A 70 -17.03 -5.29 6.59
C LEU A 70 -18.16 -6.03 5.86
N THR A 71 -17.98 -7.32 5.62
CA THR A 71 -19.03 -8.19 5.08
C THR A 71 -19.97 -8.73 6.16
N LYS A 72 -19.55 -8.62 7.42
CA LYS A 72 -20.31 -8.95 8.64
C LYS A 72 -20.59 -7.68 9.44
N PRO A 73 -21.77 -7.06 9.29
CA PRO A 73 -22.14 -5.85 10.03
C PRO A 73 -22.10 -6.03 11.56
N GLU A 74 -22.30 -7.26 12.05
CA GLU A 74 -22.24 -7.61 13.48
C GLU A 74 -20.87 -7.38 14.12
N HIS A 75 -19.80 -7.24 13.33
CA HIS A 75 -18.47 -6.86 13.82
C HIS A 75 -18.37 -5.37 14.19
N LEU A 76 -19.36 -4.55 13.85
CA LEU A 76 -19.47 -3.16 14.33
C LEU A 76 -20.02 -3.15 15.76
N ASP A 77 -19.30 -3.80 16.67
CA ASP A 77 -19.59 -3.91 18.09
C ASP A 77 -18.34 -3.55 18.91
N ALA A 78 -18.50 -2.69 19.92
CA ALA A 78 -17.36 -2.10 20.61
C ALA A 78 -16.61 -3.13 21.47
N ASP A 79 -17.31 -4.10 22.04
CA ASP A 79 -16.70 -5.12 22.90
C ASP A 79 -15.97 -6.17 22.04
N PHE A 80 -16.58 -6.60 20.94
CA PHE A 80 -15.92 -7.42 19.92
C PHE A 80 -14.62 -6.77 19.42
N LEU A 81 -14.69 -5.49 18.99
CA LEU A 81 -13.54 -4.77 18.46
C LEU A 81 -12.42 -4.63 19.51
N LYS A 82 -12.76 -4.31 20.77
CA LYS A 82 -11.76 -4.25 21.85
C LYS A 82 -11.09 -5.59 22.10
N ASN A 83 -11.84 -6.69 22.11
CA ASN A 83 -11.26 -8.02 22.32
C ASN A 83 -10.32 -8.38 21.16
N ALA A 84 -10.80 -8.26 19.91
CA ALA A 84 -10.02 -8.59 18.72
C ALA A 84 -8.73 -7.75 18.62
N PHE A 85 -8.80 -6.43 18.85
CA PHE A 85 -7.60 -5.57 18.79
C PHE A 85 -6.69 -5.69 20.01
N SER A 86 -7.17 -6.19 21.16
CA SER A 86 -6.30 -6.60 22.25
C SER A 86 -5.47 -7.82 21.84
N GLU A 87 -6.10 -8.84 21.24
CA GLU A 87 -5.41 -10.05 20.76
C GLU A 87 -4.41 -9.75 19.64
N ILE A 88 -4.80 -8.91 18.68
CA ILE A 88 -3.90 -8.41 17.62
C ILE A 88 -2.72 -7.65 18.23
N GLY A 89 -2.96 -6.81 19.23
CA GLY A 89 -1.91 -6.07 19.93
C GLY A 89 -0.89 -6.97 20.61
N GLU A 90 -1.35 -8.01 21.31
CA GLU A 90 -0.49 -9.04 21.92
C GLU A 90 0.33 -9.77 20.85
N TRP A 91 -0.31 -10.21 19.76
CA TRP A 91 0.37 -10.91 18.67
C TRP A 91 1.44 -10.05 17.99
N ILE A 92 1.13 -8.79 17.68
CA ILE A 92 2.09 -7.85 17.08
C ILE A 92 3.29 -7.64 18.02
N TYR A 93 3.06 -7.50 19.32
CA TYR A 93 4.13 -7.36 20.30
C TYR A 93 5.06 -8.58 20.32
N GLU A 94 4.52 -9.79 20.20
CA GLU A 94 5.33 -11.02 20.13
C GLU A 94 6.20 -11.09 18.88
N GLN A 95 5.65 -10.68 17.73
CA GLN A 95 6.37 -10.70 16.45
C GLN A 95 7.44 -9.60 16.36
N THR A 96 7.17 -8.42 16.93
CA THR A 96 7.90 -7.19 16.58
C THR A 96 8.36 -6.36 17.77
N GLY A 97 7.81 -6.58 18.96
CA GLY A 97 8.02 -5.70 20.12
C GLY A 97 7.27 -4.36 20.06
N ILE A 98 6.48 -4.07 19.03
CA ILE A 98 5.60 -2.90 18.99
C ILE A 98 4.55 -3.05 20.09
N GLU A 99 4.41 -2.04 20.95
CA GLU A 99 3.38 -2.05 21.99
C GLU A 99 2.10 -1.39 21.46
N ILE A 100 0.96 -2.06 21.59
CA ILE A 100 -0.38 -1.52 21.29
C ILE A 100 -1.22 -1.60 22.57
N PRO A 101 -1.21 -0.56 23.43
CA PRO A 101 -1.84 -0.64 24.74
C PRO A 101 -3.36 -0.76 24.63
N ALA A 102 -3.94 -1.80 25.23
CA ALA A 102 -5.39 -2.07 25.19
C ALA A 102 -6.23 -0.92 25.81
N ASP A 103 -5.70 -0.23 26.82
CA ASP A 103 -6.35 0.94 27.45
C ASP A 103 -6.30 2.21 26.58
N LYS A 104 -5.61 2.16 25.43
CA LYS A 104 -5.48 3.25 24.45
C LYS A 104 -6.06 2.91 23.08
N GLN A 105 -7.01 1.97 23.08
CA GLN A 105 -7.84 1.62 21.94
C GLN A 105 -9.23 2.23 22.12
N GLU A 106 -9.63 3.11 21.21
CA GLU A 106 -10.93 3.76 21.22
C GLU A 106 -11.71 3.30 19.99
N PHE A 107 -12.98 2.91 20.15
CA PHE A 107 -13.89 2.57 19.06
C PHE A 107 -15.19 3.36 19.24
N GLU A 108 -15.41 4.31 18.34
CA GLU A 108 -16.60 5.15 18.32
C GLU A 108 -17.56 4.61 17.26
N ILE A 109 -18.66 4.00 17.70
CA ILE A 109 -19.73 3.52 16.82
C ILE A 109 -20.76 4.62 16.68
N TYR A 110 -21.11 4.97 15.45
CA TYR A 110 -22.05 6.06 15.16
C TYR A 110 -22.91 5.72 13.94
N GLN A 111 -24.04 6.41 13.81
CA GLN A 111 -24.83 6.38 12.58
C GLN A 111 -24.30 7.44 11.61
N ASN A 112 -23.95 7.02 10.40
CA ASN A 112 -23.51 7.92 9.36
C ASN A 112 -24.71 8.73 8.79
N PRO A 113 -24.49 9.75 7.93
CA PRO A 113 -25.56 10.57 7.38
C PRO A 113 -26.65 9.81 6.58
N ARG A 114 -26.40 8.55 6.21
CA ARG A 114 -27.37 7.65 5.56
C ARG A 114 -28.15 6.78 6.55
N GLY A 115 -27.98 6.98 7.85
CA GLY A 115 -28.59 6.18 8.91
C GLY A 115 -27.97 4.79 9.09
N GLN A 116 -26.82 4.52 8.49
CA GLN A 116 -26.13 3.23 8.59
C GLN A 116 -25.06 3.26 9.68
N ILE A 117 -24.84 2.12 10.34
CA ILE A 117 -23.83 2.02 11.40
C ILE A 117 -22.43 2.03 10.79
N SER A 118 -21.53 2.81 11.38
CA SER A 118 -20.12 2.86 11.03
C SER A 118 -19.30 2.96 12.32
N CYS A 119 -18.01 2.64 12.26
CA CYS A 119 -17.12 2.76 13.40
C CYS A 119 -15.84 3.52 13.01
N GLN A 120 -15.43 4.43 13.89
CA GLN A 120 -14.10 5.02 13.86
C GLN A 120 -13.28 4.51 15.05
N GLY A 121 -12.22 3.78 14.75
CA GLY A 121 -11.22 3.33 15.71
C GLY A 121 -10.03 4.29 15.78
N LYS A 122 -9.45 4.44 16.97
CA LYS A 122 -8.15 5.08 17.20
C LYS A 122 -7.30 4.13 18.03
N ILE A 123 -6.23 3.63 17.44
CA ILE A 123 -5.36 2.63 18.05
C ILE A 123 -4.01 3.26 18.29
N SER A 124 -3.67 3.49 19.56
CA SER A 124 -2.37 4.05 19.92
C SER A 124 -1.29 2.96 19.89
N TYR A 125 -0.08 3.31 19.45
CA TYR A 125 1.03 2.38 19.42
C TYR A 125 2.33 3.03 19.93
N LYS A 126 3.29 2.19 20.28
CA LYS A 126 4.67 2.59 20.56
C LYS A 126 5.62 1.75 19.73
N GLY A 127 6.21 2.39 18.73
CA GLY A 127 7.17 1.79 17.81
C GLY A 127 8.64 2.08 18.18
N PRO A 128 9.58 1.72 17.28
CA PRO A 128 11.04 1.85 17.49
C PRO A 128 11.59 3.27 17.65
N VAL A 129 10.94 4.29 17.06
CA VAL A 129 11.30 5.71 17.12
C VAL A 129 10.27 6.57 17.89
N SER A 130 9.09 6.01 18.22
CA SER A 130 8.05 6.69 19.00
C SER A 130 8.61 7.33 20.28
N SER A 131 8.19 8.57 20.56
CA SER A 131 8.57 9.26 21.79
C SER A 131 7.86 8.66 23.01
N THR A 132 8.40 8.88 24.20
CA THR A 132 7.74 8.51 25.47
C THR A 132 6.58 9.44 25.84
N HIS A 133 6.39 10.56 25.13
CA HIS A 133 5.39 11.58 25.41
C HIS A 133 4.35 11.64 24.28
N GLY A 134 3.16 11.10 24.52
CA GLY A 134 2.09 11.02 23.53
C GLY A 134 2.34 9.93 22.50
N LEU A 135 1.55 8.86 22.56
CA LEU A 135 1.66 7.77 21.59
C LEU A 135 1.03 8.16 20.26
N PRO A 136 1.71 7.91 19.11
CA PRO A 136 1.08 8.03 17.80
C PRO A 136 -0.11 7.08 17.68
N ARG A 137 -1.02 7.40 16.76
CA ARG A 137 -2.28 6.67 16.56
C ARG A 137 -2.46 6.27 15.11
N ILE A 138 -2.96 5.06 14.92
CA ILE A 138 -3.55 4.59 13.67
C ILE A 138 -5.05 4.85 13.76
N LYS A 139 -5.59 5.51 12.73
CA LYS A 139 -7.02 5.67 12.58
C LYS A 139 -7.56 4.48 11.78
N LEU A 140 -8.67 3.93 12.23
CA LEU A 140 -9.36 2.82 11.60
C LEU A 140 -10.78 3.28 11.24
N ASP A 141 -11.17 3.25 9.99
CA ASP A 141 -12.54 3.57 9.56
C ASP A 141 -13.21 2.30 9.02
N LEU A 142 -14.28 1.87 9.70
CA LEU A 142 -15.02 0.64 9.41
C LEU A 142 -16.42 0.97 8.91
N THR A 143 -16.78 0.38 7.78
CA THR A 143 -18.08 0.56 7.14
C THR A 143 -18.69 -0.78 6.77
N ALA A 144 -19.97 -1.00 7.04
CA ALA A 144 -20.71 -2.16 6.55
C ALA A 144 -21.73 -1.79 5.45
N ASP A 145 -21.75 -0.52 5.04
CA ASP A 145 -22.69 0.05 4.08
C ASP A 145 -22.02 0.46 2.76
N GLU A 146 -21.23 -0.46 2.21
CA GLU A 146 -20.59 -0.29 0.90
C GLU A 146 -20.88 -1.49 0.00
N ARG A 147 -21.21 -1.20 -1.27
CA ARG A 147 -21.40 -2.26 -2.26
C ARG A 147 -20.04 -2.68 -2.79
N VAL A 148 -19.61 -3.89 -2.45
CA VAL A 148 -18.44 -4.55 -3.06
C VAL A 148 -18.90 -5.20 -4.36
N VAL A 149 -18.48 -4.66 -5.52
CA VAL A 149 -18.96 -5.10 -6.84
C VAL A 149 -18.14 -6.27 -7.37
N LEU A 150 -16.81 -6.16 -7.28
CA LEU A 150 -15.90 -7.22 -7.65
C LEU A 150 -15.52 -8.08 -6.42
N PRO A 151 -15.29 -9.40 -6.59
CA PRO A 151 -14.78 -10.23 -5.51
C PRO A 151 -13.51 -9.64 -4.90
N PRO A 152 -13.39 -9.58 -3.56
CA PRO A 152 -12.14 -9.21 -2.90
C PRO A 152 -10.96 -10.08 -3.36
N VAL A 153 -9.79 -9.47 -3.39
CA VAL A 153 -8.54 -10.12 -3.81
C VAL A 153 -7.61 -10.31 -2.62
N GLN A 154 -6.91 -11.44 -2.56
CA GLN A 154 -5.78 -11.60 -1.64
C GLN A 154 -4.59 -10.86 -2.25
N ALA A 155 -4.14 -9.80 -1.59
CA ALA A 155 -3.04 -8.97 -2.06
C ALA A 155 -1.85 -9.06 -1.10
N GLN A 156 -0.64 -9.17 -1.65
CA GLN A 156 0.58 -9.00 -0.88
C GLN A 156 0.84 -7.50 -0.69
N ILE A 157 1.06 -7.07 0.55
CA ILE A 157 1.38 -5.68 0.84
C ILE A 157 2.88 -5.42 0.72
N PHE A 158 3.21 -4.19 0.38
CA PHE A 158 4.56 -3.68 0.45
C PHE A 158 4.95 -3.42 1.91
N HIS A 159 5.99 -4.11 2.36
CA HIS A 159 6.55 -3.99 3.70
C HIS A 159 8.08 -4.20 3.62
N PRO A 160 8.84 -3.18 3.16
CA PRO A 160 10.26 -3.31 2.80
C PRO A 160 11.19 -3.22 4.02
N TYR A 161 10.82 -3.89 5.10
CA TYR A 161 11.52 -3.83 6.39
C TYR A 161 12.22 -5.14 6.65
N SER A 162 13.39 -5.09 7.28
CA SER A 162 14.26 -6.26 7.46
C SER A 162 13.63 -7.41 8.25
N ASP A 163 12.60 -7.14 9.04
CA ASP A 163 11.86 -8.14 9.82
C ASP A 163 10.53 -8.57 9.18
N ALA A 164 10.30 -8.24 7.91
CA ALA A 164 9.20 -8.79 7.15
C ALA A 164 9.20 -10.34 7.21
N PRO A 165 8.03 -10.99 7.35
CA PRO A 165 7.95 -12.44 7.24
C PRO A 165 8.45 -12.93 5.88
N ASP A 166 9.04 -14.13 5.82
CA ASP A 166 9.60 -14.71 4.59
C ASP A 166 8.55 -14.84 3.47
N GLU A 167 7.31 -15.19 3.82
CA GLU A 167 6.17 -15.29 2.90
C GLU A 167 5.51 -13.92 2.59
N GLY A 168 6.06 -12.85 3.15
CA GLY A 168 5.49 -11.51 3.14
C GLY A 168 4.22 -11.39 3.99
N ILE A 169 3.53 -10.25 3.83
CA ILE A 169 2.27 -9.96 4.50
C ILE A 169 1.16 -9.94 3.45
N GLN A 170 0.10 -10.70 3.70
CA GLN A 170 -1.09 -10.74 2.85
C GLN A 170 -2.26 -10.04 3.54
N VAL A 171 -3.21 -9.57 2.73
CA VAL A 171 -4.47 -8.96 3.16
C VAL A 171 -5.60 -9.33 2.21
N LEU A 172 -6.83 -9.33 2.69
CA LEU A 172 -8.02 -9.30 1.84
C LEU A 172 -8.31 -7.84 1.46
N ALA A 173 -8.26 -7.51 0.18
CA ALA A 173 -8.36 -6.14 -0.30
C ALA A 173 -9.39 -5.98 -1.43
N TYR A 174 -9.77 -4.74 -1.70
CA TYR A 174 -10.49 -4.39 -2.92
C TYR A 174 -9.65 -4.74 -4.15
N ASP A 175 -10.32 -5.23 -5.19
CA ASP A 175 -9.74 -5.27 -6.53
C ASP A 175 -9.32 -3.85 -6.96
N TYR A 176 -8.29 -3.75 -7.80
CA TYR A 176 -7.80 -2.46 -8.27
C TYR A 176 -8.87 -1.62 -8.98
N ILE A 177 -9.71 -2.25 -9.81
CA ILE A 177 -10.81 -1.61 -10.53
C ILE A 177 -11.87 -1.10 -9.54
N GLU A 178 -12.16 -1.90 -8.51
CA GLU A 178 -13.08 -1.55 -7.42
C GLU A 178 -12.61 -0.30 -6.66
N ALA A 179 -11.34 -0.29 -6.22
CA ALA A 179 -10.75 0.83 -5.51
C ALA A 179 -10.67 2.09 -6.38
N PHE A 180 -10.31 1.94 -7.66
CA PHE A 180 -10.25 3.06 -8.59
C PHE A 180 -11.64 3.63 -8.88
N ALA A 181 -12.66 2.79 -9.11
CA ALA A 181 -14.03 3.24 -9.31
C ALA A 181 -14.58 3.99 -8.08
N GLU A 182 -14.25 3.54 -6.86
CA GLU A 182 -14.65 4.24 -5.64
C GLU A 182 -13.99 5.63 -5.51
N LYS A 183 -12.72 5.75 -5.89
CA LYS A 183 -12.04 7.06 -5.96
C LYS A 183 -12.62 7.97 -7.03
N PHE A 184 -12.98 7.42 -8.17
CA PHE A 184 -13.61 8.16 -9.27
C PHE A 184 -14.99 8.68 -8.88
N ARG A 185 -15.80 7.84 -8.23
CA ARG A 185 -17.09 8.25 -7.62
C ARG A 185 -16.89 9.36 -6.58
N ALA A 186 -15.93 9.20 -5.67
CA ALA A 186 -15.66 10.19 -4.63
C ALA A 186 -15.19 11.53 -5.21
N LEU A 187 -14.39 11.53 -6.28
CA LEU A 187 -14.03 12.76 -6.99
C LEU A 187 -15.27 13.54 -7.43
N ALA A 188 -16.30 12.87 -7.92
CA ALA A 188 -17.54 13.51 -8.36
C ALA A 188 -18.41 14.03 -7.21
N GLU A 189 -18.43 13.34 -6.07
CA GLU A 189 -19.27 13.72 -4.93
C GLU A 189 -18.72 14.93 -4.18
N ARG A 190 -17.40 15.04 -4.04
CA ARG A 190 -16.77 16.02 -3.14
C ARG A 190 -15.67 16.86 -3.76
N THR A 191 -15.23 16.54 -4.97
CA THR A 191 -14.19 17.26 -5.73
C THR A 191 -13.03 17.74 -4.85
N ARG A 192 -12.40 16.81 -4.10
CA ARG A 192 -11.27 17.14 -3.21
C ARG A 192 -9.93 16.92 -3.91
N PRO A 193 -8.89 17.70 -3.55
CA PRO A 193 -7.52 17.54 -4.05
C PRO A 193 -7.01 16.10 -4.04
N ARG A 194 -7.24 15.37 -2.95
CA ARG A 194 -6.79 13.98 -2.82
C ARG A 194 -7.48 13.06 -3.84
N ASP A 195 -8.77 13.24 -4.12
CA ASP A 195 -9.45 12.40 -5.11
C ASP A 195 -8.98 12.70 -6.53
N LEU A 196 -8.73 13.97 -6.85
CA LEU A 196 -8.18 14.34 -8.15
C LEU A 196 -6.78 13.75 -8.33
N TYR A 197 -5.92 13.89 -7.32
CA TYR A 197 -4.59 13.28 -7.31
C TYR A 197 -4.70 11.76 -7.49
N ASP A 198 -5.58 11.12 -6.72
CA ASP A 198 -5.78 9.69 -6.72
C ASP A 198 -6.27 9.22 -8.11
N VAL A 199 -7.34 9.78 -8.66
CA VAL A 199 -7.92 9.41 -9.96
C VAL A 199 -6.92 9.56 -11.10
N VAL A 200 -6.20 10.69 -11.16
CA VAL A 200 -5.23 10.95 -12.23
C VAL A 200 -4.07 9.97 -12.16
N ASN A 201 -3.52 9.69 -10.98
CA ASN A 201 -2.38 8.78 -10.86
C ASN A 201 -2.77 7.31 -11.03
N LEU A 202 -3.96 6.91 -10.59
CA LEU A 202 -4.50 5.58 -10.86
C LEU A 202 -4.66 5.41 -12.38
N TYR A 203 -5.28 6.38 -13.06
CA TYR A 203 -5.37 6.38 -14.52
C TYR A 203 -3.99 6.32 -15.19
N ARG A 204 -3.02 7.13 -14.75
CA ARG A 204 -1.68 7.22 -15.38
C ARG A 204 -0.88 5.92 -15.32
N ASN A 205 -1.21 4.99 -14.42
CA ASN A 205 -0.62 3.66 -14.44
C ASN A 205 -1.16 2.83 -15.60
N GLY A 206 -0.54 2.98 -16.76
CA GLY A 206 -0.98 2.37 -18.01
C GLY A 206 -1.03 0.83 -17.96
N GLU A 207 -0.20 0.19 -17.14
CA GLU A 207 -0.14 -1.28 -17.06
C GLU A 207 -1.27 -1.88 -16.24
N ALA A 208 -1.63 -1.22 -15.14
CA ALA A 208 -2.77 -1.62 -14.32
C ALA A 208 -4.09 -1.03 -14.83
N ARG A 209 -4.04 -0.05 -15.75
CA ARG A 209 -5.21 0.68 -16.25
C ARG A 209 -6.26 -0.33 -16.75
N PRO A 210 -7.49 -0.27 -16.22
CA PRO A 210 -8.51 -1.22 -16.62
C PRO A 210 -8.98 -0.97 -18.05
N GLU A 211 -9.61 -1.99 -18.61
CA GLU A 211 -10.39 -1.82 -19.83
C GLU A 211 -11.60 -0.90 -19.54
N PRO A 212 -11.87 0.13 -20.37
CA PRO A 212 -12.88 1.15 -20.09
C PRO A 212 -14.27 0.59 -19.80
N ARG A 213 -14.73 -0.39 -20.57
CA ARG A 213 -16.08 -0.95 -20.44
C ARG A 213 -16.24 -1.66 -19.09
N ARG A 214 -15.27 -2.49 -18.70
CA ARG A 214 -15.24 -3.14 -17.38
C ARG A 214 -15.18 -2.14 -16.23
N PHE A 215 -14.37 -1.08 -16.36
CA PHE A 215 -14.32 -0.02 -15.36
C PHE A 215 -15.67 0.70 -15.22
N MET A 216 -16.32 1.00 -16.34
CA MET A 216 -17.63 1.65 -16.38
C MET A 216 -18.74 0.82 -15.75
N GLU A 217 -18.72 -0.51 -15.89
CA GLU A 217 -19.66 -1.42 -15.23
C GLU A 217 -19.56 -1.29 -13.70
N VAL A 218 -18.33 -1.30 -13.16
CA VAL A 218 -18.07 -1.16 -11.71
C VAL A 218 -18.42 0.24 -11.21
N LEU A 219 -17.98 1.29 -11.92
CA LEU A 219 -18.28 2.69 -11.57
C LEU A 219 -19.79 2.94 -11.53
N ARG A 220 -20.54 2.45 -12.52
CA ARG A 220 -22.01 2.57 -12.55
C ARG A 220 -22.64 1.91 -11.34
N ALA A 221 -22.25 0.67 -11.01
CA ALA A 221 -22.79 -0.06 -9.86
C ALA A 221 -22.51 0.66 -8.53
N LYS A 222 -21.35 1.33 -8.40
CA LYS A 222 -20.97 2.16 -7.24
C LYS A 222 -21.77 3.47 -7.18
N CYS A 223 -21.96 4.15 -8.30
CA CYS A 223 -22.75 5.37 -8.39
C CYS A 223 -24.22 5.12 -8.06
N GLU A 224 -24.82 4.09 -8.66
CA GLU A 224 -26.21 3.68 -8.40
C GLU A 224 -26.46 3.37 -6.93
N PHE A 225 -25.53 2.65 -6.28
CA PHE A 225 -25.63 2.34 -4.86
C PHE A 225 -25.66 3.59 -3.97
N LYS A 226 -25.02 4.68 -4.42
CA LYS A 226 -24.93 5.94 -3.68
C LYS A 226 -25.95 6.98 -4.15
N GLY A 227 -26.81 6.61 -5.12
CA GLY A 227 -27.86 7.47 -5.65
C GLY A 227 -27.34 8.65 -6.47
N ILE A 228 -26.15 8.55 -7.05
CA ILE A 228 -25.57 9.61 -7.90
C ILE A 228 -25.50 9.17 -9.37
N GLY A 229 -25.50 10.15 -10.28
CA GLY A 229 -25.27 9.91 -11.71
C GLY A 229 -23.84 9.44 -12.01
N ILE A 230 -23.62 8.99 -13.25
CA ILE A 230 -22.26 8.75 -13.73
C ILE A 230 -21.56 10.11 -13.87
N PRO A 231 -20.38 10.29 -13.27
CA PRO A 231 -19.70 11.59 -13.30
C PRO A 231 -19.35 12.02 -14.73
N SER A 232 -19.43 13.32 -14.95
CA SER A 232 -18.92 14.01 -16.12
C SER A 232 -17.95 15.11 -15.70
N ILE A 233 -17.14 15.60 -16.65
CA ILE A 233 -16.24 16.72 -16.37
C ILE A 233 -16.99 17.99 -15.97
N ALA A 234 -18.21 18.19 -16.47
CA ALA A 234 -19.05 19.34 -16.16
C ALA A 234 -19.49 19.38 -14.70
N ASP A 235 -19.59 18.22 -14.04
CA ASP A 235 -19.95 18.12 -12.62
C ASP A 235 -18.81 18.61 -11.70
N LEU A 236 -17.56 18.60 -12.20
CA LEU A 236 -16.39 18.99 -11.42
C LEU A 236 -16.11 20.50 -11.48
N GLU A 237 -16.39 21.15 -12.62
CA GLU A 237 -16.03 22.54 -12.87
C GLU A 237 -16.52 23.54 -11.80
N PRO A 238 -17.76 23.44 -11.26
CA PRO A 238 -18.23 24.33 -10.20
C PRO A 238 -17.37 24.32 -8.93
N HIS A 239 -16.67 23.22 -8.67
CA HIS A 239 -15.87 23.01 -7.46
C HIS A 239 -14.37 23.21 -7.68
N ARG A 240 -13.97 23.64 -8.89
CA ARG A 240 -12.57 23.79 -9.26
C ARG A 240 -11.82 24.76 -8.35
N ALA A 241 -12.40 25.93 -8.08
CA ALA A 241 -11.74 26.96 -7.26
C ALA A 241 -11.45 26.47 -5.83
N ASP A 242 -12.41 25.78 -5.22
CA ASP A 242 -12.26 25.19 -3.88
C ASP A 242 -11.21 24.07 -3.86
N LEU A 243 -11.16 23.25 -4.91
CA LEU A 243 -10.12 22.25 -5.08
C LEU A 243 -8.73 22.89 -5.21
N GLU A 244 -8.59 23.91 -6.04
CA GLU A 244 -7.32 24.61 -6.25
C GLU A 244 -6.82 25.27 -4.96
N ALA A 245 -7.71 25.95 -4.22
CA ALA A 245 -7.41 26.49 -2.88
C ALA A 245 -7.05 25.38 -1.87
N GLY A 246 -7.64 24.20 -2.04
CA GLY A 246 -7.42 22.99 -1.27
C GLY A 246 -6.04 22.33 -1.45
N TRP A 247 -5.41 22.57 -2.60
CA TRP A 247 -4.42 21.64 -3.15
C TRP A 247 -3.18 21.47 -2.26
N THR A 248 -2.54 22.58 -1.90
CA THR A 248 -1.28 22.58 -1.14
C THR A 248 -1.47 21.96 0.24
N HIS A 249 -2.37 22.50 1.05
CA HIS A 249 -2.50 22.10 2.45
C HIS A 249 -2.97 20.64 2.62
N MET A 250 -3.72 20.10 1.64
CA MET A 250 -4.22 18.72 1.71
C MET A 250 -3.21 17.65 1.26
N LEU A 251 -2.16 18.02 0.50
CA LEU A 251 -1.25 17.07 -0.15
C LEU A 251 0.23 17.23 0.20
N GLU A 252 0.69 18.44 0.57
CA GLU A 252 2.12 18.73 0.80
C GLU A 252 2.77 17.81 1.84
N HIS A 253 2.06 17.50 2.93
CA HIS A 253 2.55 16.59 3.97
C HIS A 253 2.52 15.10 3.59
N GLN A 254 1.93 14.75 2.44
CA GLN A 254 1.73 13.37 1.97
C GLN A 254 2.60 13.02 0.75
N LEU A 255 3.29 14.02 0.18
CA LEU A 255 4.04 13.89 -1.05
C LEU A 255 5.49 14.37 -0.86
N PRO A 256 6.49 13.67 -1.44
CA PRO A 256 7.87 14.16 -1.48
C PRO A 256 8.02 15.51 -2.20
N ALA A 257 7.18 15.75 -3.21
CA ALA A 257 7.07 17.04 -3.89
C ALA A 257 5.63 17.29 -4.30
N LEU A 258 5.12 18.48 -3.99
CA LEU A 258 3.81 18.92 -4.45
C LEU A 258 3.88 19.25 -5.95
N LEU A 259 2.82 18.95 -6.68
CA LEU A 259 2.71 19.19 -8.12
C LEU A 259 1.78 20.36 -8.42
N PRO A 260 1.94 21.06 -9.56
CA PRO A 260 0.96 22.06 -9.98
C PRO A 260 -0.41 21.41 -10.25
N VAL A 261 -1.46 21.88 -9.58
CA VAL A 261 -2.85 21.39 -9.73
C VAL A 261 -3.33 21.41 -11.19
N ALA A 262 -2.88 22.38 -11.99
CA ALA A 262 -3.20 22.49 -13.41
C ALA A 262 -2.79 21.24 -14.21
N THR A 263 -1.71 20.55 -13.83
CA THR A 263 -1.24 19.30 -14.46
C THR A 263 -2.20 18.14 -14.22
N PHE A 264 -2.94 18.18 -13.12
CA PHE A 264 -3.92 17.17 -12.75
C PHE A 264 -5.28 17.50 -13.34
N TRP A 265 -5.72 18.76 -13.21
CA TRP A 265 -6.96 19.21 -13.82
C TRP A 265 -6.96 19.03 -15.34
N GLY A 266 -5.86 19.41 -16.00
CA GLY A 266 -5.68 19.25 -17.44
C GLY A 266 -5.64 17.80 -17.93
N ALA A 267 -5.52 16.81 -17.04
CA ALA A 267 -5.58 15.39 -17.41
C ALA A 267 -7.03 14.87 -17.48
N LEU A 268 -8.00 15.55 -16.87
CA LEU A 268 -9.40 15.10 -16.82
C LEU A 268 -10.02 14.87 -18.20
N PRO A 269 -9.83 15.74 -19.23
CA PRO A 269 -10.42 15.51 -20.54
C PRO A 269 -9.98 14.17 -21.16
N GLU A 270 -8.70 13.81 -21.06
CA GLU A 270 -8.16 12.52 -21.53
C GLU A 270 -8.82 11.35 -20.79
N ILE A 271 -8.96 11.47 -19.46
CA ILE A 271 -9.55 10.44 -18.61
C ILE A 271 -11.03 10.22 -18.94
N PHE A 272 -11.82 11.29 -19.08
CA PHE A 272 -13.23 11.17 -19.44
C PHE A 272 -13.43 10.69 -20.88
N ALA A 273 -12.52 11.02 -21.80
CA ALA A 273 -12.55 10.45 -23.15
C ALA A 273 -12.26 8.94 -23.12
N TRP A 274 -11.25 8.50 -22.36
CA TRP A 274 -10.98 7.08 -22.12
C TRP A 274 -12.19 6.37 -21.52
N LEU A 275 -12.87 6.98 -20.55
CA LEU A 275 -14.09 6.45 -19.94
C LEU A 275 -15.21 6.21 -20.95
N GLN A 276 -15.28 7.04 -21.99
CA GLN A 276 -16.22 6.94 -23.11
C GLN A 276 -15.76 5.96 -24.22
N GLY A 277 -14.64 5.26 -24.01
CA GLY A 277 -14.10 4.27 -24.94
C GLY A 277 -13.16 4.85 -26.00
N ALA A 278 -12.65 6.07 -25.82
CA ALA A 278 -11.63 6.61 -26.72
C ALA A 278 -10.39 5.71 -26.75
N ILE A 279 -9.95 5.36 -27.96
CA ILE A 279 -8.73 4.57 -28.17
C ILE A 279 -7.53 5.49 -27.97
N LEU A 280 -6.75 5.21 -26.93
CA LEU A 280 -5.50 5.90 -26.68
C LEU A 280 -4.41 5.33 -27.58
N GLN A 281 -3.70 6.19 -28.29
CA GLN A 281 -2.56 5.75 -29.08
C GLN A 281 -1.40 5.40 -28.13
N PRO A 282 -0.87 4.17 -28.16
CA PRO A 282 0.27 3.82 -27.32
C PRO A 282 1.50 4.60 -27.76
N LEU A 283 2.29 5.05 -26.78
CA LEU A 283 3.59 5.66 -27.05
C LEU A 283 4.56 4.61 -27.61
N ALA A 284 5.39 5.01 -28.57
CA ALA A 284 6.42 4.14 -29.12
C ALA A 284 7.43 3.75 -28.03
N ALA A 285 7.98 2.54 -28.10
CA ALA A 285 9.03 2.12 -27.17
C ALA A 285 10.27 3.02 -27.30
N MET A 286 10.99 3.22 -26.19
CA MET A 286 12.22 4.00 -26.21
C MET A 286 13.28 3.29 -27.07
N PRO A 287 13.98 4.00 -27.98
CA PRO A 287 14.88 3.36 -28.95
C PRO A 287 16.19 2.83 -28.35
N ILE A 288 16.49 3.14 -27.09
CA ILE A 288 17.71 2.70 -26.39
C ILE A 288 17.39 1.61 -25.37
N GLY A 289 18.33 0.70 -25.14
CA GLY A 289 18.21 -0.37 -24.14
C GLY A 289 17.36 -1.57 -24.58
N ALA A 290 17.09 -1.73 -25.88
CA ALA A 290 16.27 -2.84 -26.41
C ALA A 290 16.83 -4.25 -26.10
N GLY A 291 18.14 -4.37 -25.88
CA GLY A 291 18.79 -5.62 -25.47
C GLY A 291 18.96 -5.80 -23.94
N ASP A 292 18.57 -4.80 -23.15
CA ASP A 292 18.68 -4.83 -21.69
C ASP A 292 17.37 -5.33 -21.06
N THR A 293 17.47 -6.00 -19.91
CA THR A 293 16.29 -6.52 -19.20
C THR A 293 15.61 -5.40 -18.42
N LEU A 294 14.32 -5.19 -18.64
CA LEU A 294 13.53 -4.22 -17.89
C LEU A 294 13.42 -4.63 -16.41
N ILE A 295 13.76 -3.72 -15.51
CA ILE A 295 13.69 -3.91 -14.04
C ILE A 295 12.34 -3.39 -13.56
N ARG A 296 11.50 -4.30 -13.07
CA ARG A 296 10.16 -3.99 -12.53
C ARG A 296 10.06 -4.26 -11.03
N GLU A 297 11.08 -4.89 -10.47
CA GLU A 297 11.11 -5.27 -9.06
C GLU A 297 11.10 -4.04 -8.18
N ARG A 298 10.28 -4.05 -7.13
CA ARG A 298 10.23 -2.97 -6.13
C ARG A 298 11.61 -2.74 -5.49
N ILE A 299 12.31 -3.81 -5.14
CA ILE A 299 13.70 -3.75 -4.65
C ILE A 299 14.67 -4.04 -5.80
N VAL A 300 15.54 -3.09 -6.11
CA VAL A 300 16.53 -3.24 -7.17
C VAL A 300 17.85 -3.71 -6.56
N GLY A 301 18.27 -4.93 -6.89
CA GLY A 301 19.58 -5.43 -6.47
C GLY A 301 20.70 -4.63 -7.14
N LEU A 302 21.30 -3.69 -6.39
CA LEU A 302 22.51 -2.97 -6.80
C LEU A 302 23.76 -3.71 -6.30
N PRO A 303 24.89 -3.63 -7.03
CA PRO A 303 26.17 -4.12 -6.54
C PRO A 303 26.53 -3.49 -5.18
N ALA A 304 27.23 -4.24 -4.33
CA ALA A 304 27.61 -3.80 -2.98
C ALA A 304 28.35 -2.44 -3.00
N GLY A 305 27.88 -1.49 -2.18
CA GLY A 305 28.43 -0.12 -2.11
C GLY A 305 27.74 0.92 -3.02
N GLY A 306 26.75 0.52 -3.83
CA GLY A 306 25.97 1.43 -4.67
C GLY A 306 25.04 2.35 -3.86
N ARG A 307 25.28 3.67 -3.88
CA ARG A 307 24.39 4.69 -3.26
C ARG A 307 23.09 4.93 -4.02
N GLY A 308 22.90 4.30 -5.18
CA GLY A 308 21.82 4.59 -6.11
C GLY A 308 20.42 4.18 -5.64
N GLN A 309 20.30 3.27 -4.67
CA GLN A 309 18.98 2.81 -4.17
C GLN A 309 18.17 3.98 -3.60
N ASN A 310 18.85 4.89 -2.89
CA ASN A 310 18.24 6.06 -2.25
C ASN A 310 17.56 6.98 -3.26
N TYR A 311 17.99 6.95 -4.52
CA TYR A 311 17.52 7.85 -5.56
C TYR A 311 16.45 7.23 -6.46
N ILE A 312 16.37 5.90 -6.51
CA ILE A 312 15.40 5.19 -7.36
C ILE A 312 13.97 5.60 -7.00
N GLU A 313 13.62 5.68 -5.72
CA GLU A 313 12.25 6.03 -5.32
C GLU A 313 11.88 7.48 -5.68
N MET A 314 12.82 8.42 -5.57
CA MET A 314 12.59 9.79 -6.04
C MET A 314 12.39 9.84 -7.55
N ILE A 315 13.20 9.09 -8.30
CA ILE A 315 13.08 8.98 -9.77
C ILE A 315 11.74 8.35 -10.16
N ARG A 316 11.35 7.25 -9.51
CA ARG A 316 10.06 6.57 -9.75
C ARG A 316 8.88 7.48 -9.40
N PHE A 317 8.95 8.18 -8.27
CA PHE A 317 7.93 9.15 -7.86
C PHE A 317 7.77 10.25 -8.92
N ALA A 318 8.88 10.87 -9.34
CA ALA A 318 8.84 11.91 -10.35
C ALA A 318 8.30 11.40 -11.69
N ALA A 319 8.77 10.23 -12.15
CA ALA A 319 8.29 9.62 -13.39
C ALA A 319 6.79 9.29 -13.33
N ALA A 320 6.31 8.66 -12.25
CA ALA A 320 4.89 8.36 -12.07
C ALA A 320 4.00 9.63 -12.11
N ASN A 321 4.53 10.74 -11.58
CA ASN A 321 3.86 12.03 -11.59
C ASN A 321 4.19 12.91 -12.82
N ARG A 322 4.94 12.39 -13.80
CA ARG A 322 5.38 13.07 -15.03
C ARG A 322 6.16 14.37 -14.76
N LEU A 323 7.10 14.33 -13.81
CA LEU A 323 7.99 15.43 -13.44
C LEU A 323 9.40 15.23 -13.99
N LEU A 324 10.03 16.34 -14.35
CA LEU A 324 11.47 16.34 -14.58
C LEU A 324 12.21 16.06 -13.26
N VAL A 325 13.31 15.34 -13.38
CA VAL A 325 14.23 15.05 -12.29
C VAL A 325 15.56 15.68 -12.60
N GLU A 326 16.12 16.42 -11.65
CA GLU A 326 17.52 16.84 -11.72
C GLU A 326 18.40 15.77 -11.11
N ILE A 327 19.34 15.24 -11.90
CA ILE A 327 20.35 14.30 -11.44
C ILE A 327 21.70 14.98 -11.40
N ASP A 328 22.39 14.85 -10.27
CA ASP A 328 23.82 15.11 -10.14
C ASP A 328 24.57 13.82 -10.49
N TYR A 329 25.34 13.85 -11.58
CA TYR A 329 25.86 12.64 -12.20
C TYR A 329 27.36 12.75 -12.48
N ARG A 330 28.08 11.67 -12.18
CA ARG A 330 29.50 11.50 -12.52
C ARG A 330 29.63 10.61 -13.75
N ASP A 331 30.17 11.16 -14.83
CA ASP A 331 30.41 10.39 -16.06
C ASP A 331 31.59 9.40 -15.93
N LYS A 332 31.85 8.62 -16.98
CA LYS A 332 32.95 7.63 -17.00
C LYS A 332 34.33 8.27 -16.95
N GLN A 333 34.46 9.54 -17.34
CA GLN A 333 35.68 10.32 -17.28
C GLN A 333 35.89 10.96 -15.90
N GLY A 334 34.92 10.82 -14.98
CA GLY A 334 34.96 11.38 -13.64
C GLY A 334 34.41 12.80 -13.54
N ASN A 335 33.92 13.39 -14.63
CA ASN A 335 33.35 14.73 -14.60
C ASN A 335 31.96 14.70 -13.95
N ARG A 336 31.74 15.65 -13.04
CA ARG A 336 30.46 15.83 -12.35
C ARG A 336 29.65 16.92 -13.04
N SER A 337 28.37 16.65 -13.31
CA SER A 337 27.45 17.66 -13.83
C SER A 337 26.00 17.33 -13.49
N THR A 338 25.23 18.39 -13.23
CA THR A 338 23.78 18.32 -13.01
C THR A 338 23.05 18.42 -14.34
N ARG A 339 21.94 17.68 -14.49
CA ARG A 339 21.08 17.74 -15.67
C ARG A 339 19.64 17.38 -15.32
N ALA A 340 18.69 18.10 -15.92
CA ALA A 340 17.27 17.77 -15.85
C ALA A 340 16.92 16.70 -16.89
N ILE A 341 16.15 15.69 -16.48
CA ILE A 341 15.78 14.54 -17.29
C ILE A 341 14.30 14.17 -17.14
N GLU A 342 13.73 13.65 -18.22
CA GLU A 342 12.49 12.87 -18.23
C GLU A 342 12.88 11.40 -18.00
N ALA A 343 12.47 10.79 -16.89
CA ALA A 343 12.84 9.42 -16.54
C ALA A 343 11.79 8.40 -17.06
N TYR A 344 12.24 7.31 -17.71
CA TYR A 344 11.35 6.38 -18.41
C TYR A 344 11.44 4.92 -17.96
N SER A 345 12.63 4.33 -17.80
CA SER A 345 12.75 2.93 -17.37
C SER A 345 14.06 2.64 -16.64
N LEU A 346 14.05 1.62 -15.77
CA LEU A 346 15.28 1.02 -15.23
C LEU A 346 15.56 -0.26 -15.99
N ARG A 347 16.79 -0.46 -16.44
CA ARG A 347 17.18 -1.65 -17.19
C ARG A 347 18.46 -2.24 -16.65
N ARG A 348 18.57 -3.57 -16.68
CA ARG A 348 19.77 -4.32 -16.35
C ARG A 348 20.49 -4.68 -17.64
N SER A 349 21.71 -4.20 -17.79
CA SER A 349 22.55 -4.55 -18.92
C SER A 349 23.02 -6.00 -18.83
N GLN A 350 23.53 -6.55 -19.93
CA GLN A 350 24.15 -7.88 -19.95
C GLN A 350 25.36 -8.00 -18.99
N ALA A 351 26.03 -6.88 -18.69
CA ALA A 351 27.12 -6.81 -17.71
C ALA A 351 26.62 -6.76 -16.25
N GLY A 352 25.30 -6.74 -16.04
CA GLY A 352 24.68 -6.65 -14.71
C GLY A 352 24.51 -5.23 -14.18
N ASP A 353 24.93 -4.22 -14.94
CA ASP A 353 24.78 -2.81 -14.58
C ASP A 353 23.31 -2.38 -14.57
N VAL A 354 22.94 -1.56 -13.60
CA VAL A 354 21.61 -0.94 -13.53
C VAL A 354 21.66 0.45 -14.17
N LEU A 355 20.89 0.60 -15.25
CA LEU A 355 20.85 1.80 -16.07
C LEU A 355 19.48 2.47 -15.98
N LEU A 356 19.46 3.79 -15.79
CA LEU A 356 18.29 4.63 -15.94
C LEU A 356 18.19 5.12 -17.39
N MET A 357 17.13 4.72 -18.08
CA MET A 357 16.77 5.23 -19.40
C MET A 357 15.97 6.52 -19.26
N ALA A 358 16.42 7.57 -19.92
CA ALA A 358 15.86 8.90 -19.77
C ALA A 358 16.02 9.75 -21.04
N VAL A 359 15.30 10.87 -21.10
CA VAL A 359 15.49 11.91 -22.12
C VAL A 359 16.01 13.16 -21.43
N ARG A 360 17.02 13.82 -22.01
CA ARG A 360 17.48 15.11 -21.48
C ARG A 360 16.47 16.21 -21.76
N ALA A 361 16.14 17.01 -20.75
CA ALA A 361 15.15 18.09 -20.89
C ALA A 361 15.62 19.23 -21.80
N ASP A 362 16.94 19.49 -21.88
CA ASP A 362 17.50 20.62 -22.63
C ASP A 362 17.53 20.39 -24.15
N ASN A 363 17.74 19.15 -24.60
CA ASN A 363 17.92 18.84 -26.01
C ASN A 363 17.07 17.68 -26.55
N GLY A 364 16.23 17.08 -25.70
CA GLY A 364 15.32 15.99 -26.09
C GLY A 364 16.00 14.68 -26.49
N GLN A 365 17.31 14.53 -26.25
CA GLN A 365 18.03 13.32 -26.64
C GLN A 365 17.83 12.18 -25.63
N PRO A 366 17.48 10.95 -26.09
CA PRO A 366 17.53 9.75 -25.26
C PRO A 366 18.94 9.47 -24.76
N ARG A 367 19.08 9.12 -23.48
CA ARG A 367 20.33 8.79 -22.79
C ARG A 367 20.11 7.69 -21.76
N SER A 368 21.18 6.95 -21.48
CA SER A 368 21.25 5.99 -20.38
C SER A 368 22.23 6.47 -19.32
N TYR A 369 21.86 6.38 -18.05
CA TYR A 369 22.69 6.76 -16.90
C TYR A 369 22.96 5.56 -16.02
N LEU A 370 24.22 5.33 -15.62
CA LEU A 370 24.52 4.29 -14.65
C LEU A 370 24.02 4.72 -13.27
N VAL A 371 23.09 3.96 -12.68
CA VAL A 371 22.46 4.34 -11.40
C VAL A 371 23.49 4.47 -10.28
N GLY A 372 24.53 3.62 -10.28
CA GLY A 372 25.64 3.73 -9.33
C GLY A 372 26.51 4.99 -9.46
N SER A 373 26.39 5.73 -10.57
CA SER A 373 27.10 7.00 -10.81
C SER A 373 26.25 8.24 -10.52
N ILE A 374 24.99 8.06 -10.10
CA ILE A 374 24.14 9.16 -9.62
C ILE A 374 24.59 9.52 -8.20
N LEU A 375 24.98 10.77 -8.01
CA LEU A 375 25.49 11.31 -6.75
C LEU A 375 24.41 12.05 -5.95
N GLY A 376 23.36 12.53 -6.63
CA GLY A 376 22.24 13.27 -6.03
C GLY A 376 21.05 13.31 -6.98
N VAL A 377 19.84 13.40 -6.41
CA VAL A 377 18.59 13.55 -7.15
C VAL A 377 17.71 14.59 -6.48
N THR A 378 17.14 15.48 -7.30
CA THR A 378 16.15 16.47 -6.87
C THR A 378 14.92 16.37 -7.77
N THR A 379 13.75 16.16 -7.17
CA THR A 379 12.47 16.22 -7.88
C THR A 379 12.12 17.67 -8.15
N THR A 380 11.79 18.01 -9.40
CA THR A 380 11.37 19.37 -9.78
C THR A 380 9.84 19.49 -9.74
N GLN A 381 9.31 20.72 -9.80
CA GLN A 381 7.87 20.96 -10.04
C GLN A 381 7.54 21.15 -11.53
N THR A 382 8.50 20.85 -12.42
CA THR A 382 8.35 21.05 -13.87
C THR A 382 7.77 19.78 -14.50
N PRO A 383 6.53 19.81 -15.01
CA PRO A 383 5.94 18.65 -15.65
C PRO A 383 6.51 18.43 -17.06
N PHE A 384 6.41 17.20 -17.57
CA PHE A 384 6.67 16.87 -18.96
C PHE A 384 5.54 16.03 -19.57
N SER A 385 5.42 16.07 -20.89
CA SER A 385 4.55 15.15 -21.64
C SER A 385 5.37 13.95 -22.10
N PRO A 386 5.00 12.71 -21.69
CA PRO A 386 5.80 11.54 -22.02
C PRO A 386 5.91 11.31 -23.53
N ARG A 387 7.15 11.08 -23.99
CA ARG A 387 7.49 10.72 -25.37
C ARG A 387 7.49 9.20 -25.58
N TYR A 388 7.75 8.47 -24.49
CA TYR A 388 7.83 7.01 -24.45
C TYR A 388 6.99 6.49 -23.27
N PRO A 389 6.65 5.19 -23.22
CA PRO A 389 6.05 4.57 -22.04
C PRO A 389 6.93 4.78 -20.81
N ILE A 390 6.31 5.15 -19.69
CA ILE A 390 6.96 5.22 -18.38
C ILE A 390 6.84 3.84 -17.76
N GLU A 391 7.95 3.09 -17.75
CA GLU A 391 8.08 1.72 -17.24
C GLU A 391 8.83 1.70 -15.89
N LEU A 392 8.72 2.79 -15.11
CA LEU A 392 9.37 2.95 -13.80
C LEU A 392 8.46 2.57 -12.63
N THR A 393 7.15 2.49 -12.86
CA THR A 393 6.21 2.04 -11.83
C THR A 393 6.41 0.54 -11.62
N PRO A 394 6.72 0.08 -10.39
CA PRO A 394 6.72 -1.35 -10.10
C PRO A 394 5.36 -1.94 -10.44
N SER A 395 5.32 -3.05 -11.17
CA SER A 395 4.06 -3.74 -11.41
C SER A 395 3.43 -4.18 -10.07
N GLY A 396 2.15 -3.86 -9.86
CA GLY A 396 1.30 -4.50 -8.84
C GLY A 396 1.15 -6.01 -9.12
N PRO A 397 0.56 -6.78 -8.18
CA PRO A 397 0.81 -8.22 -8.07
C PRO A 397 0.71 -8.97 -9.40
N GLN A 398 1.79 -9.71 -9.69
CA GLN A 398 1.92 -10.54 -10.88
C GLN A 398 0.76 -11.54 -10.96
N SER A 399 0.15 -11.65 -12.13
CA SER A 399 -0.79 -12.73 -12.42
C SER A 399 -0.09 -14.07 -12.21
N ILE A 400 -0.62 -14.89 -11.31
CA ILE A 400 -0.21 -16.29 -11.16
C ILE A 400 -0.45 -16.98 -12.52
N PRO A 401 0.53 -17.66 -13.11
CA PRO A 401 0.32 -18.40 -14.36
C PRO A 401 -0.82 -19.40 -14.17
N GLN A 402 -1.80 -19.41 -15.10
CA GLN A 402 -2.73 -20.54 -15.16
C GLN A 402 -1.91 -21.81 -15.38
N ALA A 403 -2.01 -22.75 -14.44
CA ALA A 403 -1.44 -24.07 -14.59
C ALA A 403 -1.95 -24.66 -15.92
N ALA A 404 -1.00 -25.04 -16.78
CA ALA A 404 -1.30 -25.76 -18.01
C ALA A 404 -2.06 -27.05 -17.63
N SER A 405 -3.36 -27.05 -17.87
CA SER A 405 -4.10 -28.31 -17.99
C SER A 405 -3.91 -28.78 -19.41
N SER A 406 -3.05 -29.79 -19.55
CA SER A 406 -3.19 -30.75 -20.63
C SER A 406 -4.57 -31.39 -20.50
N ASP A 407 -5.44 -31.20 -21.49
CA ASP A 407 -6.22 -32.35 -21.93
C ASP A 407 -6.70 -32.22 -23.38
N SER A 408 -6.38 -33.29 -24.08
CA SER A 408 -6.91 -33.75 -25.35
C SER A 408 -8.39 -34.14 -25.24
N GLY A 409 -9.13 -33.98 -26.33
CA GLY A 409 -10.36 -34.76 -26.60
C GLY A 409 -11.60 -33.91 -26.82
N GLY A 410 -12.19 -34.05 -28.01
CA GLY A 410 -13.34 -33.28 -28.48
C GLY A 410 -14.71 -33.79 -28.03
N GLY A 411 -15.76 -33.09 -28.46
CA GLY A 411 -17.15 -33.54 -28.33
C GLY A 411 -18.16 -32.40 -28.26
N PHE A 412 -19.10 -32.40 -29.21
CA PHE A 412 -20.20 -31.47 -29.39
C PHE A 412 -21.27 -31.50 -28.27
N GLY A 413 -21.96 -30.36 -28.04
CA GLY A 413 -23.42 -30.36 -27.89
C GLY A 413 -24.08 -29.81 -26.60
N VAL A 414 -24.80 -28.70 -26.77
CA VAL A 414 -26.11 -28.33 -26.15
C VAL A 414 -26.16 -27.68 -24.74
N ARG A 415 -26.97 -26.60 -24.69
CA ARG A 415 -27.40 -25.73 -23.58
C ARG A 415 -27.88 -26.47 -22.33
N HIS A 416 -27.56 -25.93 -21.13
CA HIS A 416 -28.48 -25.78 -19.99
C HIS A 416 -27.90 -24.82 -18.91
N THR A 417 -28.82 -24.18 -18.18
CA THR A 417 -28.75 -23.19 -17.08
C THR A 417 -27.68 -23.42 -15.99
N PRO A 418 -27.16 -22.37 -15.32
CA PRO A 418 -26.14 -22.55 -14.29
C PRO A 418 -26.76 -22.99 -12.96
N VAL A 419 -26.48 -24.24 -12.59
CA VAL A 419 -26.64 -24.79 -11.24
C VAL A 419 -25.42 -24.42 -10.41
N ILE A 420 -25.64 -23.84 -9.23
CA ILE A 420 -24.62 -23.55 -8.22
C ILE A 420 -23.94 -24.86 -7.81
N ARG A 421 -22.70 -25.08 -8.25
CA ARG A 421 -21.84 -26.16 -7.77
C ARG A 421 -20.90 -25.63 -6.69
N ARG A 422 -21.06 -26.16 -5.48
CA ARG A 422 -20.09 -26.06 -4.38
C ARG A 422 -18.75 -26.66 -4.83
N SER A 423 -17.69 -25.85 -4.82
CA SER A 423 -16.32 -26.33 -5.00
C SER A 423 -15.81 -27.01 -3.73
N PRO A 424 -14.99 -28.07 -3.82
CA PRO A 424 -14.43 -28.75 -2.65
C PRO A 424 -13.28 -27.95 -2.05
N ALA A 425 -13.19 -27.97 -0.71
CA ALA A 425 -12.11 -27.39 0.07
C ALA A 425 -10.74 -27.89 -0.43
N ARG A 426 -9.86 -26.96 -0.84
CA ARG A 426 -8.44 -27.22 -1.10
C ARG A 426 -7.60 -26.53 -0.04
N ARG A 427 -6.69 -27.32 0.52
CA ARG A 427 -5.71 -27.04 1.58
C ARG A 427 -5.04 -25.67 1.41
N ALA A 428 -5.23 -24.80 2.40
CA ALA A 428 -4.39 -23.65 2.64
C ALA A 428 -2.98 -24.12 3.02
N THR A 429 -1.98 -23.66 2.28
CA THR A 429 -0.56 -23.74 2.68
C THR A 429 -0.31 -22.72 3.79
N ARG A 430 0.31 -23.20 4.87
CA ARG A 430 0.51 -22.50 6.15
C ARG A 430 1.33 -21.22 5.97
N SER A 431 0.67 -20.07 5.95
CA SER A 431 1.21 -18.88 6.62
C SER A 431 1.06 -19.06 8.13
N THR A 432 1.92 -18.42 8.92
CA THR A 432 1.79 -18.30 10.39
C THR A 432 0.57 -17.44 10.76
N SER A 433 -0.62 -17.90 10.35
CA SER A 433 -1.93 -17.43 10.81
C SER A 433 -2.07 -17.69 12.31
N PHE A 434 -3.10 -17.11 12.94
CA PHE A 434 -3.50 -17.50 14.29
C PHE A 434 -3.80 -19.00 14.42
N ALA A 435 -3.71 -19.84 13.37
CA ALA A 435 -3.90 -21.29 13.33
C ALA A 435 -3.00 -22.15 14.25
N GLY A 436 -2.34 -21.54 15.24
CA GLY A 436 -2.12 -22.17 16.55
C GLY A 436 -3.35 -22.07 17.50
N ALA A 437 -4.50 -21.58 17.03
CA ALA A 437 -5.69 -21.29 17.83
C ALA A 437 -6.53 -22.53 18.15
N SER A 438 -6.42 -23.61 17.37
CA SER A 438 -6.84 -24.94 17.85
C SER A 438 -5.67 -25.60 18.58
N GLY A 439 -5.40 -25.13 19.80
CA GLY A 439 -4.31 -25.64 20.60
C GLY A 439 -4.22 -24.98 21.98
N PRO A 440 -3.71 -25.72 22.98
CA PRO A 440 -3.51 -25.20 24.32
C PRO A 440 -2.67 -23.92 24.30
N THR A 441 -3.22 -22.82 24.83
CA THR A 441 -2.45 -21.60 25.10
C THR A 441 -1.82 -21.73 26.47
N TYR A 442 -0.49 -21.75 26.53
CA TYR A 442 0.28 -21.90 27.75
C TYR A 442 0.56 -20.54 28.37
N VAL A 443 0.07 -20.33 29.59
CA VAL A 443 0.27 -19.10 30.34
C VAL A 443 1.55 -19.24 31.16
N PHE A 444 2.55 -18.43 30.86
CA PHE A 444 3.78 -18.30 31.63
C PHE A 444 3.75 -17.02 32.46
N LYS A 445 4.25 -17.07 33.69
CA LYS A 445 4.38 -15.92 34.58
C LYS A 445 5.86 -15.61 34.78
N CYS A 446 6.30 -14.41 34.43
CA CYS A 446 7.67 -13.98 34.69
C CYS A 446 8.04 -14.20 36.16
N SER A 447 9.13 -14.91 36.39
CA SER A 447 9.63 -15.25 37.72
C SER A 447 10.09 -14.03 38.52
N VAL A 448 10.34 -12.90 37.84
CA VAL A 448 10.82 -11.65 38.43
C VAL A 448 9.68 -10.68 38.72
N CYS A 449 8.91 -10.27 37.69
CA CYS A 449 7.88 -9.24 37.86
C CYS A 449 6.46 -9.78 38.00
N GLY A 450 6.26 -11.09 37.84
CA GLY A 450 4.93 -11.69 37.92
C GLY A 450 3.98 -11.36 36.76
N LYS A 451 4.44 -10.66 35.72
CA LYS A 451 3.68 -10.44 34.48
C LYS A 451 3.39 -11.77 33.80
N THR A 452 2.18 -11.93 33.26
CA THR A 452 1.77 -13.15 32.56
C THR A 452 1.89 -12.97 31.05
N PHE A 453 2.21 -14.07 30.36
CA PHE A 453 2.44 -14.16 28.92
C PHE A 453 1.69 -15.37 28.41
N ASN A 454 0.86 -15.19 27.39
CA ASN A 454 0.15 -16.27 26.74
C ASN A 454 1.00 -16.74 25.56
N LYS A 455 1.45 -18.00 25.53
CA LYS A 455 2.26 -18.53 24.43
C LYS A 455 1.60 -19.74 23.79
N LYS A 456 1.75 -19.87 22.47
CA LYS A 456 1.25 -21.05 21.73
C LYS A 456 2.19 -22.26 21.78
N SER A 457 3.47 -22.05 22.11
CA SER A 457 4.43 -23.13 22.38
C SER A 457 4.70 -23.25 23.89
N TYR A 458 5.03 -24.46 24.35
CA TYR A 458 5.49 -24.69 25.72
C TYR A 458 6.96 -24.26 25.89
N ASP A 459 7.22 -22.98 25.63
CA ASP A 459 8.54 -22.36 25.74
C ASP A 459 8.52 -21.26 26.80
N ALA A 460 9.25 -21.50 27.89
CA ALA A 460 9.34 -20.60 29.04
C ALA A 460 10.15 -19.32 28.79
N THR A 461 10.84 -19.17 27.65
CA THR A 461 11.56 -17.92 27.35
C THR A 461 10.61 -16.73 27.26
N LEU A 462 11.03 -15.55 27.71
CA LEU A 462 10.21 -14.34 27.67
C LEU A 462 10.92 -13.25 26.87
N ASN A 463 10.18 -12.57 26.01
CA ASN A 463 10.66 -11.35 25.37
C ASN A 463 10.94 -10.27 26.45
N LYS A 464 11.84 -9.34 26.11
CA LYS A 464 12.10 -8.16 26.96
C LYS A 464 10.79 -7.43 27.23
N HIS A 465 10.46 -7.27 28.50
CA HIS A 465 9.20 -6.69 28.94
C HIS A 465 9.43 -5.77 30.13
N LYS A 466 8.45 -4.93 30.43
CA LYS A 466 8.45 -4.08 31.62
C LYS A 466 7.74 -4.77 32.79
N ASN A 467 8.21 -4.48 34.00
CA ASN A 467 7.53 -4.86 35.22
C ASN A 467 6.24 -4.05 35.35
N ASN A 468 5.08 -4.72 35.46
CA ASN A 468 3.77 -4.07 35.55
C ASN A 468 3.60 -3.19 36.80
N GLN A 469 4.36 -3.45 37.87
CA GLN A 469 4.29 -2.69 39.13
C GLN A 469 5.18 -1.45 39.12
N THR A 470 6.32 -1.49 38.43
CA THR A 470 7.33 -0.42 38.50
C THR A 470 7.52 0.34 37.20
N GLY A 471 7.04 -0.19 36.06
CA GLY A 471 7.17 0.43 34.74
C GLY A 471 8.58 0.38 34.12
N TYR A 472 9.57 -0.13 34.84
CA TYR A 472 10.96 -0.32 34.38
C TYR A 472 11.15 -1.65 33.64
N GLU A 473 12.21 -1.74 32.83
CA GLU A 473 12.58 -2.98 32.12
C GLU A 473 12.81 -4.11 33.13
N CYS A 474 12.12 -5.23 32.94
CA CYS A 474 12.25 -6.41 33.76
C CYS A 474 13.41 -7.25 33.21
N TYR A 475 14.33 -7.64 34.09
CA TYR A 475 15.46 -8.50 33.74
C TYR A 475 15.08 -9.99 33.64
N GLY A 476 13.80 -10.34 33.84
CA GLY A 476 13.31 -11.71 33.73
C GLY A 476 13.27 -12.18 32.28
N THR A 477 14.07 -13.18 31.95
CA THR A 477 14.14 -13.79 30.61
C THR A 477 13.40 -15.13 30.52
N PHE A 478 12.91 -15.65 31.65
CA PHE A 478 12.17 -16.91 31.73
C PHE A 478 10.93 -16.78 32.62
N GLY A 479 9.87 -17.49 32.26
CA GLY A 479 8.60 -17.54 32.99
C GLY A 479 8.32 -18.93 33.56
N THR A 480 7.64 -18.96 34.70
CA THR A 480 7.10 -20.17 35.29
C THR A 480 5.75 -20.49 34.67
N PHE A 481 5.56 -21.73 34.21
CA PHE A 481 4.27 -22.18 33.70
C PHE A 481 3.18 -22.06 34.78
N VAL A 482 2.02 -21.53 34.40
CA VAL A 482 0.88 -21.29 35.30
C VAL A 482 -0.28 -22.20 34.97
N LYS A 483 -0.77 -22.15 33.73
CA LYS A 483 -1.93 -22.92 33.29
C LYS A 483 -1.99 -23.03 31.77
N THR A 484 -2.75 -24.00 31.31
CA THR A 484 -3.16 -24.13 29.91
C THR A 484 -4.58 -23.61 29.76
N LYS A 485 -4.82 -22.70 28.81
CA LYS A 485 -6.15 -22.31 28.34
C LYS A 485 -6.46 -23.11 27.07
N TYR A 486 -7.62 -23.74 26.99
CA TYR A 486 -8.06 -24.49 25.82
C TYR A 486 -9.06 -23.68 25.01
#